data_AF-A0A653CXB5-F1
#
_entry.id   AF-A0A653CXB5-F1
#
_cell.length_a   1.000
_cell.length_b   1.000
_cell.length_c   1.000
_cell.angle_alpha   90.00
_cell.angle_beta   90.00
_cell.angle_gamma   90.00
#
_symmetry.space_group_name_H-M   'P 1'
#
loop_
_entity.id
_entity.type
_entity.pdbx_description
1 polymer ?
#
loop_
_entity_poly.entity_id
_entity_poly.type
_entity_poly.pdbx_seq_one_letter_code
_entity_poly.pdbx_strand_id
1 'polypeptide(L)'
;FSSPISSVPSPGSVNSNNPQSPYANLAETPPPAYSPTDENNSSTNNNPSPEPPLSTHSDVQPVAYQEQPFWASIAYYELNSRVGEVFHCHSTSVIVDGFTNPSNNSDRFCLGQLSNVNRNSTIENTRRHIGKGVHLYYVNGEVYAECLSDSAIFVQSRNCNHHHGFHPSTVCKIPAGCSLRIFNNAEFAQLLSQCVNHGFEAVYEL
;
A
#
# COMPACT_ATOMS: atom_id res chain seq x y z
N PHE A 1 -10.27 52.18 2.34
CA PHE A 1 -9.06 52.26 3.19
C PHE A 1 -8.12 51.17 2.73
N SER A 2 -7.02 51.58 2.09
CA SER A 2 -6.04 50.70 1.46
C SER A 2 -4.78 50.57 2.31
N SER A 3 -4.15 49.39 2.18
CA SER A 3 -2.74 49.05 2.42
C SER A 3 -2.29 48.69 3.86
N PRO A 4 -1.19 47.92 4.03
CA PRO A 4 -0.27 47.36 3.01
C PRO A 4 0.01 45.84 3.11
N ILE A 5 0.41 45.30 1.96
CA ILE A 5 1.15 44.04 1.79
C ILE A 5 2.57 44.23 2.35
N SER A 6 3.03 43.29 3.16
CA SER A 6 4.43 43.19 3.60
C SER A 6 5.09 41.95 2.96
N SER A 7 6.14 42.21 2.19
CA SER A 7 6.99 41.24 1.50
C SER A 7 8.40 41.29 2.09
N VAL A 8 8.92 40.19 2.65
CA VAL A 8 10.37 40.00 2.94
C VAL A 8 10.69 38.51 3.21
N PRO A 9 11.95 38.03 3.12
CA PRO A 9 12.55 37.41 1.93
C PRO A 9 12.96 35.93 2.14
N SER A 10 13.35 35.25 1.06
CA SER A 10 13.95 33.91 1.08
C SER A 10 15.34 33.89 1.74
N PRO A 11 15.68 32.86 2.54
CA PRO A 11 17.07 32.53 2.85
C PRO A 11 17.62 31.49 1.88
N GLY A 12 18.85 31.73 1.43
CA GLY A 12 19.59 30.90 0.50
C GLY A 12 20.04 29.55 1.04
N SER A 13 20.50 28.75 0.09
CA SER A 13 21.18 27.46 0.20
C SER A 13 22.32 27.43 1.22
N VAL A 14 22.27 26.44 2.11
CA VAL A 14 23.41 26.04 2.94
C VAL A 14 23.63 24.54 2.76
N ASN A 15 24.80 24.24 2.20
CA ASN A 15 25.35 22.90 2.00
C ASN A 15 26.04 22.49 3.31
N SER A 16 25.59 21.44 3.98
CA SER A 16 26.30 20.83 5.12
C SER A 16 26.00 19.34 5.23
N ASN A 17 27.06 18.57 5.03
CA ASN A 17 27.15 17.13 5.20
C ASN A 17 26.86 16.68 6.65
N ASN A 18 26.38 15.43 6.73
CA ASN A 18 26.70 14.40 7.74
C ASN A 18 25.66 14.15 8.90
N PRO A 19 25.68 12.97 9.55
CA PRO A 19 24.95 11.78 9.08
C PRO A 19 24.22 11.06 10.25
N GLN A 20 22.90 10.85 10.18
CA GLN A 20 22.29 9.77 10.98
C GLN A 20 20.89 9.43 10.48
N SER A 21 20.82 8.43 9.61
CA SER A 21 19.58 7.70 9.29
C SER A 21 19.84 6.21 9.45
N PRO A 22 19.02 5.46 10.20
CA PRO A 22 19.31 4.08 10.61
C PRO A 22 19.08 3.03 9.51
N TYR A 23 19.07 3.42 8.23
CA TYR A 23 18.83 2.51 7.09
C TYR A 23 20.05 2.38 6.15
N ALA A 24 21.26 2.54 6.68
CA ALA A 24 22.47 2.11 6.00
C ALA A 24 22.78 0.67 6.45
N ASN A 25 22.16 -0.33 5.83
CA ASN A 25 22.65 -1.72 5.71
C ASN A 25 21.55 -2.64 5.15
N LEU A 26 21.42 -2.69 3.83
CA LEU A 26 21.12 -3.94 3.13
C LEU A 26 22.16 -4.06 2.02
N ALA A 27 23.14 -4.91 2.28
CA ALA A 27 24.30 -5.13 1.44
C ALA A 27 23.87 -5.69 0.08
N GLU A 28 24.40 -5.07 -0.97
CA GLU A 28 24.50 -5.61 -2.32
C GLU A 28 25.13 -7.02 -2.27
N THR A 29 24.51 -7.98 -2.94
CA THR A 29 25.19 -9.22 -3.30
C THR A 29 25.96 -8.96 -4.60
N PRO A 30 27.27 -9.22 -4.66
CA PRO A 30 28.03 -9.01 -5.90
C PRO A 30 27.71 -10.14 -6.90
N PRO A 31 27.76 -9.87 -8.22
CA PRO A 31 27.65 -10.92 -9.23
C PRO A 31 28.88 -11.84 -9.19
N PRO A 32 28.76 -13.12 -9.63
CA PRO A 32 29.85 -14.08 -9.60
C PRO A 32 31.02 -13.68 -10.51
N ALA A 33 32.24 -13.98 -10.05
CA ALA A 33 33.50 -13.68 -10.72
C ALA A 33 33.66 -14.50 -12.02
N TYR A 34 33.88 -13.81 -13.14
CA TYR A 34 34.36 -14.44 -14.36
C TYR A 34 35.82 -14.87 -14.17
N SER A 35 36.06 -16.18 -14.28
CA SER A 35 37.41 -16.76 -14.34
C SER A 35 37.90 -16.71 -15.79
N PRO A 36 39.14 -16.28 -16.09
CA PRO A 36 39.67 -16.32 -17.45
C PRO A 36 40.23 -17.72 -17.74
N THR A 37 39.85 -18.30 -18.88
CA THR A 37 40.52 -19.50 -19.42
C THR A 37 41.44 -19.12 -20.57
N ASP A 38 42.73 -19.32 -20.31
CA ASP A 38 43.83 -19.73 -21.18
C ASP A 38 44.09 -19.05 -22.53
N GLU A 39 45.22 -18.33 -22.55
CA GLU A 39 46.02 -18.05 -23.72
C GLU A 39 46.64 -19.35 -24.27
N ASN A 40 46.47 -19.67 -25.55
CA ASN A 40 47.60 -20.07 -26.40
C ASN A 40 47.31 -20.03 -27.91
N ASN A 41 48.24 -19.38 -28.62
CA ASN A 41 48.82 -19.72 -29.91
C ASN A 41 48.32 -19.09 -31.24
N SER A 42 49.20 -18.19 -31.73
CA SER A 42 49.76 -18.13 -33.09
C SER A 42 48.94 -17.62 -34.30
N SER A 43 49.45 -16.51 -34.85
CA SER A 43 49.72 -16.25 -36.29
C SER A 43 48.60 -15.72 -37.21
N THR A 44 48.74 -14.42 -37.55
CA THR A 44 48.59 -13.79 -38.87
C THR A 44 47.44 -14.22 -39.81
N ASN A 45 46.46 -13.34 -40.05
CA ASN A 45 46.23 -12.71 -41.38
C ASN A 45 44.97 -11.82 -41.43
N ASN A 46 45.07 -10.77 -42.26
CA ASN A 46 44.03 -9.78 -42.59
C ASN A 46 42.81 -10.38 -43.32
N ASN A 47 41.60 -9.96 -42.92
CA ASN A 47 40.49 -9.59 -43.83
C ASN A 47 39.27 -9.05 -43.03
N PRO A 48 38.61 -7.96 -43.46
CA PRO A 48 37.34 -7.53 -42.89
C PRO A 48 36.18 -8.26 -43.59
N SER A 49 35.33 -8.96 -42.81
CA SER A 49 33.99 -9.39 -43.24
C SER A 49 32.94 -8.64 -42.42
N PRO A 50 31.73 -8.37 -42.97
CA PRO A 50 30.73 -7.57 -42.29
C PRO A 50 30.05 -8.39 -41.19
N GLU A 51 30.08 -7.87 -39.95
CA GLU A 51 29.31 -8.42 -38.83
C GLU A 51 27.79 -8.29 -39.10
N PRO A 52 26.98 -9.30 -38.72
CA PRO A 52 25.53 -9.17 -38.73
C PRO A 52 25.08 -8.22 -37.60
N PRO A 53 23.92 -7.53 -37.76
CA PRO A 53 23.49 -6.54 -36.78
C PRO A 53 23.22 -7.20 -35.42
N LEU A 54 23.82 -6.63 -34.38
CA LEU A 54 23.53 -6.94 -32.98
C LEU A 54 22.03 -6.74 -32.75
N SER A 55 21.28 -7.84 -32.67
CA SER A 55 19.90 -7.83 -32.22
C SER A 55 19.89 -7.39 -30.75
N THR A 56 19.50 -6.13 -30.51
CA THR A 56 19.18 -5.62 -29.18
C THR A 56 17.91 -6.32 -28.69
N HIS A 57 18.06 -7.56 -28.23
CA HIS A 57 17.04 -8.23 -27.45
C HIS A 57 16.98 -7.53 -26.10
N SER A 58 16.00 -6.67 -25.93
CA SER A 58 15.54 -6.28 -24.59
C SER A 58 15.12 -7.57 -23.89
N ASP A 59 15.90 -8.00 -22.89
CA ASP A 59 15.60 -9.15 -22.03
C ASP A 59 14.35 -8.87 -21.19
N VAL A 60 13.19 -8.96 -21.82
CA VAL A 60 11.89 -8.91 -21.14
C VAL A 60 11.52 -10.35 -20.82
N GLN A 61 11.88 -10.81 -19.62
CA GLN A 61 11.37 -12.09 -19.13
C GLN A 61 9.92 -11.93 -18.63
N PRO A 62 9.00 -12.81 -19.05
CA PRO A 62 7.65 -12.81 -18.51
C PRO A 62 7.66 -13.21 -17.04
N VAL A 63 7.09 -12.36 -16.18
CA VAL A 63 6.87 -12.67 -14.77
C VAL A 63 5.55 -13.44 -14.64
N ALA A 64 5.59 -14.62 -14.02
CA ALA A 64 4.38 -15.37 -13.73
C ALA A 64 3.55 -14.64 -12.66
N TYR A 65 2.29 -14.33 -12.98
CA TYR A 65 1.32 -13.77 -12.04
C TYR A 65 0.32 -14.86 -11.62
N GLN A 66 0.07 -14.94 -10.31
CA GLN A 66 -1.00 -15.75 -9.75
C GLN A 66 -1.89 -14.86 -8.89
N GLU A 67 -3.20 -14.92 -9.15
CA GLU A 67 -4.18 -14.19 -8.36
C GLU A 67 -4.19 -14.70 -6.91
N GLN A 68 -4.28 -13.77 -5.95
CA GLN A 68 -4.27 -14.11 -4.54
C GLN A 68 -5.57 -14.80 -4.14
N PRO A 69 -5.54 -15.77 -3.20
CA PRO A 69 -6.73 -16.49 -2.76
C PRO A 69 -7.66 -15.67 -1.83
N PHE A 70 -7.30 -14.41 -1.56
CA PHE A 70 -8.05 -13.46 -0.76
C PHE A 70 -8.02 -12.09 -1.46
N TRP A 71 -9.11 -11.34 -1.35
CA TRP A 71 -9.24 -10.03 -2.02
C TRP A 71 -8.70 -8.87 -1.18
N ALA A 72 -8.52 -9.10 0.12
CA ALA A 72 -7.96 -8.13 1.06
C ALA A 72 -7.35 -8.82 2.29
N SER A 73 -6.52 -8.06 3.00
CA SER A 73 -5.96 -8.42 4.30
C SER A 73 -6.21 -7.27 5.29
N ILE A 74 -6.62 -7.60 6.51
CA ILE A 74 -6.98 -6.62 7.56
C ILE A 74 -6.05 -6.79 8.75
N ALA A 75 -5.41 -5.71 9.18
CA ALA A 75 -4.60 -5.65 10.38
C ALA A 75 -5.26 -4.73 11.41
N TYR A 76 -5.42 -5.21 12.64
CA TYR A 76 -5.98 -4.44 13.75
C TYR A 76 -4.88 -3.76 14.57
N TYR A 77 -5.14 -2.50 14.95
CA TYR A 77 -4.25 -1.69 15.75
C TYR A 77 -5.00 -1.07 16.92
N GLU A 78 -4.32 -0.98 18.06
CA GLU A 78 -4.69 -0.13 19.18
C GLU A 78 -3.62 0.95 19.30
N LEU A 79 -3.97 2.19 18.97
CA LEU A 79 -3.02 3.29 18.77
C LEU A 79 -1.96 2.91 17.72
N ASN A 80 -0.67 2.94 18.10
CA ASN A 80 0.45 2.57 17.25
C ASN A 80 0.91 1.11 17.41
N SER A 81 0.17 0.29 18.18
CA SER A 81 0.51 -1.10 18.45
C SER A 81 -0.35 -2.05 17.61
N ARG A 82 0.30 -2.97 16.87
CA ARG A 82 -0.40 -4.03 16.15
C ARG A 82 -0.88 -5.10 17.13
N VAL A 83 -2.17 -5.47 17.05
CA VAL A 83 -2.81 -6.39 17.99
C VAL A 83 -3.45 -7.55 17.22
N GLY A 84 -3.01 -8.78 17.52
CA GLY A 84 -3.48 -9.98 16.84
C GLY A 84 -2.81 -10.24 15.49
N GLU A 85 -3.30 -11.25 14.78
CA GLU A 85 -2.81 -11.67 13.46
C GLU A 85 -3.45 -10.87 12.32
N VAL A 86 -2.92 -11.02 11.09
CA VAL A 86 -3.59 -10.48 9.90
C VAL A 86 -4.77 -11.38 9.58
N PHE A 87 -5.94 -10.80 9.40
CA PHE A 87 -7.11 -11.49 8.89
C PHE A 87 -7.11 -11.45 7.35
N HIS A 88 -7.26 -12.60 6.69
CA HIS A 88 -7.32 -12.69 5.23
C HIS A 88 -8.77 -12.88 4.76
N CYS A 89 -9.24 -11.99 3.90
CA CYS A 89 -10.62 -11.98 3.43
C CYS A 89 -10.82 -12.96 2.27
N HIS A 90 -11.16 -14.21 2.58
CA HIS A 90 -11.48 -15.23 1.56
C HIS A 90 -12.91 -15.10 1.02
N SER A 91 -13.88 -14.76 1.89
CA SER A 91 -15.23 -14.44 1.46
C SER A 91 -15.31 -13.01 0.97
N THR A 92 -16.15 -12.77 -0.04
CA THR A 92 -16.43 -11.42 -0.56
C THR A 92 -17.24 -10.57 0.41
N SER A 93 -17.74 -11.14 1.50
CA SER A 93 -18.43 -10.42 2.59
C SER A 93 -17.77 -10.78 3.91
N VAL A 94 -17.27 -9.77 4.61
CA VAL A 94 -16.52 -9.90 5.87
C VAL A 94 -17.08 -8.93 6.91
N ILE A 95 -17.36 -9.42 8.10
CA ILE A 95 -17.73 -8.59 9.26
C ILE A 95 -16.52 -8.45 10.18
N VAL A 96 -16.13 -7.21 10.51
CA VAL A 96 -15.14 -6.92 11.56
C VAL A 96 -15.88 -6.33 12.75
N ASP A 97 -15.90 -7.03 13.88
CA ASP A 97 -16.76 -6.67 15.02
C ASP A 97 -16.06 -6.73 16.39
N GLY A 98 -16.74 -6.26 17.43
CA GLY A 98 -16.24 -6.19 18.80
C GLY A 98 -16.54 -7.45 19.64
N PHE A 99 -17.09 -8.50 19.04
CA PHE A 99 -17.49 -9.70 19.76
C PHE A 99 -16.32 -10.69 19.90
N THR A 100 -16.59 -11.85 20.49
CA THR A 100 -15.57 -12.83 20.89
C THR A 100 -15.79 -14.21 20.28
N ASN A 101 -16.41 -14.29 19.09
CA ASN A 101 -16.68 -15.59 18.48
C ASN A 101 -15.35 -16.27 18.10
N PRO A 102 -15.02 -17.44 18.69
CA PRO A 102 -13.75 -18.11 18.45
C PRO A 102 -13.77 -18.95 17.16
N SER A 103 -14.89 -19.03 16.44
CA SER A 103 -14.94 -19.78 15.20
C SER A 103 -14.02 -19.13 14.16
N ASN A 104 -13.11 -19.91 13.58
CA ASN A 104 -12.29 -19.51 12.42
C ASN A 104 -13.13 -19.49 11.12
N ASN A 105 -14.37 -19.00 11.16
CA ASN A 105 -15.10 -18.78 9.92
C ASN A 105 -14.44 -17.61 9.19
N SER A 106 -14.14 -17.81 7.90
CA SER A 106 -13.37 -16.89 7.05
C SER A 106 -14.04 -15.53 6.79
N ASP A 107 -15.23 -15.32 7.37
CA ASP A 107 -16.15 -14.24 7.01
C ASP A 107 -16.32 -13.27 8.18
N ARG A 108 -15.66 -13.54 9.33
CA ARG A 108 -15.85 -12.76 10.55
C ARG A 108 -14.57 -12.58 11.35
N PHE A 109 -14.12 -11.33 11.46
CA PHE A 109 -12.97 -10.93 12.25
C PHE A 109 -13.42 -10.33 13.59
N CYS A 110 -13.37 -11.14 14.65
CA CYS A 110 -13.78 -10.75 15.99
C CYS A 110 -12.63 -10.07 16.76
N LEU A 111 -12.71 -8.77 16.96
CA LEU A 111 -11.68 -8.00 17.67
C LEU A 111 -11.76 -8.18 19.19
N GLY A 112 -12.94 -8.52 19.73
CA GLY A 112 -13.21 -8.62 21.16
C GLY A 112 -12.34 -9.63 21.91
N GLN A 113 -11.95 -10.71 21.23
CA GLN A 113 -11.09 -11.77 21.79
C GLN A 113 -9.59 -11.44 21.77
N LEU A 114 -9.18 -10.40 21.04
CA LEU A 114 -7.76 -10.05 20.91
C LEU A 114 -7.24 -9.43 22.22
N SER A 115 -6.15 -9.98 22.74
CA SER A 115 -5.49 -9.50 23.95
C SER A 115 -4.41 -8.47 23.63
N ASN A 116 -4.28 -7.45 24.48
CA ASN A 116 -3.19 -6.48 24.42
C ASN A 116 -2.83 -6.05 25.85
N VAL A 117 -1.59 -6.27 26.27
CA VAL A 117 -1.11 -5.92 27.63
C VAL A 117 -0.93 -4.41 27.82
N ASN A 118 -0.78 -3.66 26.73
CA ASN A 118 -0.59 -2.20 26.75
C ASN A 118 -1.93 -1.44 26.67
N ARG A 119 -3.06 -2.13 26.78
CA ARG A 119 -4.38 -1.56 26.65
C ARG A 119 -4.69 -0.65 27.84
N ASN A 120 -5.16 0.57 27.56
CA ASN A 120 -5.61 1.52 28.58
C ASN A 120 -7.15 1.61 28.62
N SER A 121 -7.68 2.29 29.64
CA SER A 121 -9.12 2.40 29.88
C SER A 121 -9.91 3.03 28.73
N THR A 122 -9.31 3.99 28.02
CA THR A 122 -9.92 4.60 26.82
C THR A 122 -10.09 3.56 25.71
N ILE A 123 -9.06 2.75 25.45
CA ILE A 123 -9.12 1.69 24.44
C ILE A 123 -10.14 0.62 24.83
N GLU A 124 -10.14 0.19 26.10
CA GLU A 124 -11.16 -0.75 26.60
C GLU A 124 -12.57 -0.20 26.40
N ASN A 125 -12.77 1.10 26.68
CA ASN A 125 -14.07 1.73 26.49
C ASN A 125 -14.48 1.78 25.01
N THR A 126 -13.57 2.19 24.12
CA THR A 126 -13.85 2.22 22.67
C THR A 126 -14.19 0.82 22.15
N ARG A 127 -13.49 -0.23 22.60
CA ARG A 127 -13.75 -1.62 22.17
C ARG A 127 -15.16 -2.08 22.51
N ARG A 128 -15.72 -1.67 23.65
CA ARG A 128 -17.12 -1.99 24.03
C ARG A 128 -18.14 -1.41 23.04
N HIS A 129 -17.79 -0.30 22.39
CA HIS A 129 -18.69 0.40 21.45
C HIS A 129 -18.54 -0.07 20.00
N ILE A 130 -17.59 -0.96 19.69
CA ILE A 130 -17.48 -1.53 18.33
C ILE A 130 -18.77 -2.29 18.00
N GLY A 131 -19.29 -3.11 18.92
CA GLY A 131 -20.54 -3.84 18.72
C GLY A 131 -20.47 -4.71 17.46
N LYS A 132 -21.47 -4.59 16.57
CA LYS A 132 -21.50 -5.27 15.26
C LYS A 132 -20.45 -4.77 14.26
N GLY A 133 -19.79 -3.64 14.56
CA GLY A 133 -18.63 -3.13 13.85
C GLY A 133 -18.91 -2.70 12.40
N VAL A 134 -18.08 -3.16 11.47
CA VAL A 134 -18.16 -2.81 10.05
C VAL A 134 -18.34 -4.06 9.20
N HIS A 135 -19.21 -3.97 8.20
CA HIS A 135 -19.35 -4.95 7.15
C HIS A 135 -18.61 -4.44 5.91
N LEU A 136 -17.60 -5.20 5.49
CA LEU A 136 -16.82 -4.96 4.28
C LEU A 136 -17.25 -5.96 3.24
N TYR A 137 -17.66 -5.49 2.07
CA TYR A 137 -18.04 -6.39 0.98
C TYR A 137 -17.49 -5.95 -0.36
N TYR A 138 -17.05 -6.94 -1.13
CA TYR A 138 -16.52 -6.81 -2.46
C TYR A 138 -17.54 -7.32 -3.48
N VAL A 139 -17.95 -6.45 -4.39
CA VAL A 139 -18.94 -6.77 -5.43
C VAL A 139 -18.60 -6.02 -6.70
N ASN A 140 -18.55 -6.73 -7.83
CA ASN A 140 -18.33 -6.14 -9.17
C ASN A 140 -17.11 -5.20 -9.28
N GLY A 141 -16.01 -5.50 -8.59
CA GLY A 141 -14.81 -4.64 -8.61
C GLY A 141 -14.87 -3.45 -7.66
N GLU A 142 -15.86 -3.38 -6.78
CA GLU A 142 -16.06 -2.30 -5.83
C GLU A 142 -16.01 -2.85 -4.39
N VAL A 143 -15.45 -2.06 -3.49
CA VAL A 143 -15.43 -2.35 -2.05
C VAL A 143 -16.30 -1.33 -1.33
N TYR A 144 -17.18 -1.82 -0.48
CA TYR A 144 -18.04 -1.00 0.36
C TYR A 144 -17.74 -1.23 1.84
N ALA A 145 -17.91 -0.17 2.63
CA ALA A 145 -17.91 -0.22 4.08
C ALA A 145 -19.28 0.21 4.61
N GLU A 146 -19.97 -0.71 5.26
CA GLU A 146 -21.25 -0.48 5.91
C GLU A 146 -21.05 -0.47 7.44
N CYS A 147 -21.50 0.61 8.07
CA CYS A 147 -21.40 0.76 9.52
C CYS A 147 -22.56 0.02 10.21
N LEU A 148 -22.27 -1.15 10.77
CA LEU A 148 -23.22 -1.93 11.56
C LEU A 148 -23.21 -1.58 13.06
N SER A 149 -22.15 -0.90 13.51
CA SER A 149 -22.02 -0.37 14.86
C SER A 149 -23.04 0.74 15.14
N ASP A 150 -23.43 0.88 16.40
CA ASP A 150 -24.21 2.04 16.87
C ASP A 150 -23.34 3.31 16.94
N SER A 151 -22.01 3.14 16.95
CA SER A 151 -21.04 4.24 16.84
C SER A 151 -20.57 4.41 15.40
N ALA A 152 -20.34 5.66 14.98
CA ALA A 152 -19.83 5.93 13.64
C ALA A 152 -18.41 5.36 13.45
N ILE A 153 -18.10 4.98 12.21
CA ILE A 153 -16.74 4.62 11.78
C ILE A 153 -16.14 5.75 10.93
N PHE A 154 -14.82 5.75 10.81
CA PHE A 154 -14.07 6.76 10.09
C PHE A 154 -13.12 6.07 9.10
N VAL A 155 -13.19 6.46 7.84
CA VAL A 155 -12.45 5.81 6.74
C VAL A 155 -11.61 6.85 6.02
N GLN A 156 -10.32 6.54 5.85
CA GLN A 156 -9.43 7.25 4.94
C GLN A 156 -9.13 6.32 3.76
N SER A 157 -9.73 6.59 2.61
CA SER A 157 -9.42 5.88 1.36
C SER A 157 -8.96 6.88 0.31
N ARG A 158 -7.73 6.72 -0.19
CA ARG A 158 -7.19 7.55 -1.27
C ARG A 158 -8.05 7.45 -2.54
N ASN A 159 -8.54 6.25 -2.87
CA ASN A 159 -9.40 6.02 -4.04
C ASN A 159 -10.75 6.76 -3.89
N CYS A 160 -11.42 6.60 -2.75
CA CYS A 160 -12.67 7.32 -2.46
C CYS A 160 -12.47 8.85 -2.40
N ASN A 161 -11.36 9.31 -1.81
CA ASN A 161 -11.03 10.74 -1.73
C ASN A 161 -10.78 11.31 -3.13
N HIS A 162 -10.05 10.60 -3.99
CA HIS A 162 -9.81 10.99 -5.37
C HIS A 162 -11.13 11.11 -6.15
N HIS A 163 -12.02 10.12 -6.04
CA HIS A 163 -13.34 10.13 -6.67
C HIS A 163 -14.15 11.40 -6.35
N HIS A 164 -14.13 11.83 -5.08
CA HIS A 164 -14.88 12.98 -4.60
C HIS A 164 -14.11 14.31 -4.68
N GLY A 165 -12.87 14.32 -5.21
CA GLY A 165 -12.03 15.51 -5.27
C GLY A 165 -11.56 16.03 -3.91
N PHE A 166 -11.51 15.17 -2.89
CA PHE A 166 -11.01 15.50 -1.57
C PHE A 166 -9.48 15.38 -1.50
N HIS A 167 -8.88 16.04 -0.52
CA HIS A 167 -7.47 15.83 -0.20
C HIS A 167 -7.20 14.34 0.10
N PRO A 168 -6.07 13.74 -0.35
CA PRO A 168 -5.82 12.31 -0.19
C PRO A 168 -5.87 11.80 1.27
N SER A 169 -5.54 12.68 2.23
CA SER A 169 -5.59 12.36 3.67
C SER A 169 -6.94 12.62 4.35
N THR A 170 -7.99 12.99 3.61
CA THR A 170 -9.33 13.21 4.17
C THR A 170 -9.86 11.95 4.85
N VAL A 171 -10.51 12.14 6.00
CA VAL A 171 -11.17 11.08 6.75
C VAL A 171 -12.68 11.29 6.66
N CYS A 172 -13.37 10.35 6.01
CA CYS A 172 -14.82 10.36 5.84
C CYS A 172 -15.50 9.66 7.02
N LYS A 173 -16.49 10.30 7.63
CA LYS A 173 -17.34 9.71 8.67
C LYS A 173 -18.47 8.90 8.01
N ILE A 174 -18.65 7.66 8.44
CA ILE A 174 -19.80 6.82 8.07
C ILE A 174 -20.67 6.64 9.34
N PRO A 175 -21.83 7.31 9.42
CA PRO A 175 -22.76 7.14 10.53
C PRO A 175 -23.30 5.70 10.64
N ALA A 176 -23.85 5.35 11.81
CA ALA A 176 -24.51 4.07 12.04
C ALA A 176 -25.60 3.80 10.98
N GLY A 177 -25.60 2.61 10.40
CA GLY A 177 -26.53 2.19 9.35
C GLY A 177 -26.27 2.79 7.96
N CYS A 178 -25.22 3.59 7.79
CA CYS A 178 -24.82 4.09 6.47
C CYS A 178 -23.76 3.20 5.81
N SER A 179 -23.73 3.24 4.48
CA SER A 179 -22.72 2.58 3.65
C SER A 179 -22.00 3.59 2.76
N LEU A 180 -20.71 3.36 2.51
CA LEU A 180 -19.87 4.15 1.61
C LEU A 180 -19.09 3.21 0.69
N ARG A 181 -19.03 3.54 -0.60
CA ARG A 181 -18.10 2.90 -1.54
C ARG A 181 -16.70 3.42 -1.27
N ILE A 182 -15.83 2.57 -0.73
CA ILE A 182 -14.48 2.95 -0.30
C ILE A 182 -13.43 2.67 -1.36
N PHE A 183 -13.70 1.82 -2.35
CA PHE A 183 -12.78 1.52 -3.44
C PHE A 183 -13.52 1.12 -4.72
N ASN A 184 -13.00 1.50 -5.88
CA ASN A 184 -13.45 1.04 -7.19
C ASN A 184 -12.24 0.68 -8.08
N ASN A 185 -12.20 -0.58 -8.55
CA ASN A 185 -11.12 -1.12 -9.38
C ASN A 185 -10.98 -0.41 -10.73
N ALA A 186 -12.10 -0.01 -11.36
CA ALA A 186 -12.06 0.65 -12.65
C ALA A 186 -11.45 2.05 -12.53
N GLU A 187 -11.80 2.79 -11.48
CA GLU A 187 -11.22 4.10 -11.18
C GLU A 187 -9.72 3.98 -10.87
N PHE A 188 -9.33 2.95 -10.10
CA PHE A 188 -7.92 2.67 -9.84
C PHE A 188 -7.15 2.32 -11.12
N ALA A 189 -7.71 1.47 -12.00
CA ALA A 189 -7.06 1.09 -13.25
C ALA A 189 -6.86 2.28 -14.21
N GLN A 190 -7.81 3.21 -14.23
CA GLN A 190 -7.68 4.46 -14.98
C GLN A 190 -6.58 5.35 -14.41
N LEU A 191 -6.54 5.52 -13.09
CA LEU A 191 -5.50 6.29 -12.41
C LEU A 191 -4.10 5.69 -12.65
N LEU A 192 -3.98 4.37 -12.53
CA LEU A 192 -2.76 3.64 -12.83
C LEU A 192 -2.28 3.91 -14.26
N SER A 193 -3.18 3.81 -15.24
CA SER A 193 -2.86 4.07 -16.65
C SER A 193 -2.39 5.51 -16.90
N GLN A 194 -2.91 6.47 -16.14
CA GLN A 194 -2.47 7.86 -16.21
C GLN A 194 -1.08 8.04 -15.58
N CYS A 195 -0.82 7.46 -14.41
CA CYS A 195 0.45 7.57 -13.69
C CYS A 195 1.65 7.01 -14.45
N VAL A 196 1.45 6.00 -15.32
CA VAL A 196 2.52 5.46 -16.17
C VAL A 196 3.21 6.56 -16.99
N ASN A 197 2.46 7.57 -17.45
CA ASN A 197 3.00 8.68 -18.22
C ASN A 197 3.73 9.74 -17.37
N HIS A 198 3.62 9.65 -16.04
CA HIS A 198 4.19 10.60 -15.08
C HIS A 198 5.46 10.07 -14.40
N GLY A 199 5.96 8.91 -14.83
CA GLY A 199 7.21 8.34 -14.37
C GLY A 199 7.05 7.33 -13.22
N PHE A 200 8.18 6.76 -12.82
CA PHE A 200 8.24 5.67 -11.85
C PHE A 200 7.65 6.04 -10.48
N GLU A 201 8.00 7.21 -9.95
CA GLU A 201 7.58 7.66 -8.62
C GLU A 201 6.04 7.81 -8.54
N ALA A 202 5.41 8.32 -9.59
CA ALA A 202 3.97 8.49 -9.66
C ALA A 202 3.21 7.14 -9.64
N VAL A 203 3.80 6.08 -10.19
CA VAL A 203 3.24 4.72 -10.14
C VAL A 203 3.50 4.06 -8.78
N TYR A 204 4.66 4.32 -8.18
CA TYR A 204 5.04 3.76 -6.88
C TYR A 204 4.20 4.30 -5.71
N GLU A 205 3.73 5.55 -5.80
CA GLU A 205 2.89 6.20 -4.78
C GLU A 205 1.40 5.81 -4.80
N LEU A 206 0.97 5.01 -5.79
CA LEU A 206 -0.40 4.49 -5.89
C LEU A 206 -0.67 3.39 -4.86
#